data_AF-A0A7J4EUM4-F1
#
_entry.id   AF-A0A7J4EUM4-F1
#
_cell.length_a   1.000
_cell.length_b   1.000
_cell.length_c   1.000
_cell.angle_alpha   90.00
_cell.angle_beta   90.00
_cell.angle_gamma   90.00
#
_symmetry.space_group_name_H-M   'P 1'
#
loop_
_entity.id
_entity.type
_entity.pdbx_description
1 polymer ?
#
loop_
_entity_poly.entity_id
_entity_poly.type
_entity_poly.pdbx_seq_one_letter_code
_entity_poly.pdbx_strand_id
1 'polypeptide(L)'
;MNDLSEWERYGEYSYLPCGTLNSIKLKFFRKLSMGSYPHIVNFAITWKCNSKCRMCNIWRDADETEIPPEKVERIFSDKIFRKTKLVKLTGGEPTLHPQLPEIIRLISGLLPESRIAINTNAYPFERMKKVADECVRIRDDLIFSIGLDGIGDIHNHMRGRKCFQEVMKTVNYFEDLRRSKKVLFRFSFTITPWNFRDLPGVVEFARERETYVGFRVMHLDKLYRNESLKIKDGFINEFKHLLEELGNNYFKKHIGDRERNVRCFAFINSVFIDPYGYFHPCLYRDRIGEGELSKLWKGEEGKRIRNDIKNCSKCWSDCQTLPNIIAEFGEFR
;
A
#
# COMPACT_ATOMS: atom_id res chain seq x y z
N MET A 1 -27.82 8.61 19.00
CA MET A 1 -26.69 8.30 19.90
C MET A 1 -26.34 6.84 19.67
N ASN A 2 -25.31 6.43 18.95
CA ASN A 2 -24.18 7.15 18.34
C ASN A 2 -24.20 6.96 16.83
N ASP A 3 -23.95 8.07 16.16
CA ASP A 3 -23.79 8.25 14.72
C ASP A 3 -22.62 7.36 14.25
N LEU A 4 -22.88 6.40 13.37
CA LEU A 4 -21.82 5.61 12.71
C LEU A 4 -21.10 6.54 11.73
N SER A 5 -20.07 7.16 12.29
CA SER A 5 -19.27 8.30 11.82
C SER A 5 -18.48 8.01 10.54
N GLU A 6 -18.46 8.99 9.62
CA GLU A 6 -17.46 9.37 8.60
C GLU A 6 -16.61 8.33 7.81
N TRP A 7 -16.28 7.16 8.37
CA TRP A 7 -15.47 6.09 7.79
C TRP A 7 -16.03 5.50 6.49
N GLU A 8 -17.35 5.46 6.37
CA GLU A 8 -18.03 4.86 5.21
C GLU A 8 -17.94 5.70 3.93
N ARG A 9 -17.60 7.00 4.04
CA ARG A 9 -17.62 7.90 2.87
C ARG A 9 -16.34 7.92 2.05
N TYR A 10 -15.16 7.53 2.59
CA TYR A 10 -13.88 7.86 1.94
C TYR A 10 -12.69 6.86 2.11
N GLY A 11 -12.89 5.59 2.49
CA GLY A 11 -11.80 4.63 2.78
C GLY A 11 -11.58 3.52 1.75
N GLU A 12 -10.32 3.17 1.48
CA GLU A 12 -9.91 1.96 0.76
C GLU A 12 -10.45 0.69 1.45
N TYR A 13 -11.22 -0.12 0.71
CA TYR A 13 -12.01 -1.23 1.24
C TYR A 13 -11.20 -2.47 1.64
N SER A 14 -11.34 -2.76 2.93
CA SER A 14 -11.11 -4.00 3.65
C SER A 14 -12.05 -5.12 3.21
N TYR A 15 -11.64 -6.37 3.42
CA TYR A 15 -12.58 -7.47 3.59
C TYR A 15 -13.48 -7.21 4.80
N LEU A 16 -14.79 -7.18 4.58
CA LEU A 16 -15.79 -7.51 5.59
C LEU A 16 -16.22 -8.97 5.37
N PRO A 17 -16.61 -9.69 6.44
CA PRO A 17 -17.16 -11.05 6.32
C PRO A 17 -18.37 -11.03 5.39
N CYS A 18 -18.56 -12.12 4.66
CA CYS A 18 -19.77 -12.42 3.92
C CYS A 18 -20.99 -12.26 4.84
N GLY A 19 -21.69 -11.13 4.74
CA GLY A 19 -22.85 -10.82 5.57
C GLY A 19 -22.96 -9.33 5.86
N THR A 20 -23.96 -8.69 5.25
CA THR A 20 -24.42 -7.32 5.51
C THR A 20 -23.47 -6.17 5.14
N LEU A 21 -23.37 -5.89 3.82
CA LEU A 21 -23.20 -4.52 3.34
C LEU A 21 -24.41 -4.14 2.48
N ASN A 22 -25.37 -3.50 3.11
CA ASN A 22 -26.43 -2.78 2.39
C ASN A 22 -25.80 -1.60 1.65
N SER A 23 -25.72 -1.70 0.32
CA SER A 23 -25.95 -0.61 -0.64
C SER A 23 -25.51 0.82 -0.27
N ILE A 24 -24.26 1.02 0.18
CA ILE A 24 -23.69 2.37 0.27
C ILE A 24 -23.19 2.77 -1.13
N LYS A 25 -23.87 3.76 -1.71
CA LYS A 25 -23.82 4.21 -3.11
C LYS A 25 -22.40 4.41 -3.68
N LEU A 26 -21.87 3.37 -4.33
CA LEU A 26 -20.68 3.34 -5.20
C LEU A 26 -20.85 4.08 -6.55
N LYS A 27 -21.58 5.21 -6.56
CA LYS A 27 -21.74 6.06 -7.77
C LYS A 27 -20.49 6.90 -8.10
N PHE A 28 -19.46 6.91 -7.24
CA PHE A 28 -18.34 7.84 -7.32
C PHE A 28 -17.26 7.46 -8.35
N PHE A 29 -17.01 6.16 -8.59
CA PHE A 29 -15.89 5.72 -9.45
C PHE A 29 -16.26 5.59 -10.95
N ARG A 30 -17.53 5.39 -11.31
CA ARG A 30 -17.97 5.29 -12.72
C ARG A 30 -17.77 6.58 -13.54
N LYS A 31 -17.47 7.71 -12.88
CA LYS A 31 -17.30 9.03 -13.52
C LYS A 31 -15.90 9.64 -13.35
N LEU A 32 -14.93 8.89 -12.80
CA LEU A 32 -13.53 9.30 -12.86
C LEU A 32 -13.09 9.22 -14.32
N SER A 33 -12.61 10.34 -14.85
CA SER A 33 -12.01 10.44 -16.17
C SER A 33 -10.74 9.57 -16.21
N MET A 34 -10.91 8.27 -16.43
CA MET A 34 -9.84 7.28 -16.41
C MET A 34 -8.68 7.76 -17.30
N GLY A 35 -7.49 7.94 -16.71
CA GLY A 35 -6.29 8.40 -17.42
C GLY A 35 -6.01 9.90 -17.39
N SER A 36 -6.84 10.73 -16.74
CA SER A 36 -6.57 12.18 -16.67
C SER A 36 -5.65 12.60 -15.53
N TYR A 37 -5.67 11.90 -14.39
CA TYR A 37 -4.86 12.23 -13.21
C TYR A 37 -4.43 10.97 -12.44
N PRO A 38 -3.25 10.97 -11.80
CA PRO A 38 -2.84 9.98 -10.82
C PRO A 38 -3.59 10.21 -9.50
N HIS A 39 -4.66 9.47 -9.25
CA HIS A 39 -5.40 9.53 -7.99
C HIS A 39 -4.65 8.84 -6.84
N ILE A 40 -3.78 7.88 -7.14
CA ILE A 40 -2.96 7.17 -6.15
C ILE A 40 -1.47 7.35 -6.48
N VAL A 41 -0.69 7.85 -5.52
CA VAL A 41 0.76 7.97 -5.65
C VAL A 41 1.40 6.99 -4.69
N ASN A 42 2.21 6.06 -5.20
CA ASN A 42 3.07 5.21 -4.37
C ASN A 42 4.46 5.84 -4.37
N PHE A 43 4.90 6.39 -3.25
CA PHE A 43 6.10 7.20 -3.18
C PHE A 43 7.11 6.55 -2.25
N ALA A 44 8.12 5.92 -2.83
CA ALA A 44 9.26 5.44 -2.08
C ALA A 44 10.16 6.63 -1.74
N ILE A 45 10.33 6.92 -0.45
CA ILE A 45 11.11 8.09 0.00
C ILE A 45 12.54 7.73 0.42
N THR A 46 12.79 6.45 0.68
CA THR A 46 14.10 5.91 1.04
C THR A 46 14.20 4.44 0.65
N TRP A 47 15.41 3.94 0.39
CA TRP A 47 15.67 2.51 0.30
C TRP A 47 16.20 1.89 1.59
N LYS A 48 16.56 2.70 2.59
CA LYS A 48 17.01 2.20 3.90
C LYS A 48 15.90 1.39 4.54
N CYS A 49 16.24 0.21 5.06
CA CYS A 49 15.30 -0.64 5.78
C CYS A 49 16.02 -1.35 6.92
N ASN A 50 15.38 -1.38 8.09
CA ASN A 50 15.90 -2.01 9.31
C ASN A 50 15.33 -3.43 9.52
N SER A 51 14.48 -3.95 8.62
CA SER A 51 13.98 -5.33 8.64
C SER A 51 14.74 -6.21 7.63
N LYS A 52 14.91 -7.50 7.96
CA LYS A 52 15.63 -8.48 7.13
C LYS A 52 14.67 -9.54 6.57
N CYS A 53 13.61 -9.05 5.95
CA CYS A 53 12.46 -9.84 5.57
C CYS A 53 12.81 -11.04 4.67
N ARG A 54 12.09 -12.16 4.85
CA ARG A 54 12.28 -13.38 4.05
C ARG A 54 11.85 -13.20 2.59
N MET A 55 10.82 -12.39 2.36
CA MET A 55 10.26 -12.09 1.04
C MET A 55 10.96 -10.94 0.30
N CYS A 56 11.89 -10.22 0.93
CA CYS A 56 12.45 -8.99 0.37
C CYS A 56 13.90 -8.75 0.80
N ASN A 57 14.76 -8.42 -0.16
CA ASN A 57 16.19 -8.16 0.03
C ASN A 57 16.56 -6.69 -0.23
N ILE A 58 15.61 -5.75 -0.22
CA ILE A 58 15.90 -4.31 -0.34
C ILE A 58 16.99 -3.90 0.66
N TRP A 59 16.94 -4.42 1.88
CA TRP A 59 17.90 -4.13 2.95
C TRP A 59 19.35 -4.56 2.67
N ARG A 60 19.61 -5.51 1.75
CA ARG A 60 20.97 -6.08 1.54
C ARG A 60 21.87 -5.12 0.77
N ASP A 61 21.33 -4.53 -0.28
CA ASP A 61 22.06 -3.64 -1.19
C ASP A 61 21.41 -2.25 -1.22
N ALA A 62 20.66 -1.89 -0.17
CA ALA A 62 19.99 -0.59 -0.11
C ALA A 62 21.08 0.47 -0.26
N ASP A 63 21.04 1.22 -1.36
CA ASP A 63 21.77 2.47 -1.37
C ASP A 63 21.15 3.38 -0.29
N GLU A 64 21.95 4.28 0.24
CA GLU A 64 21.52 5.17 1.32
C GLU A 64 20.62 6.31 0.81
N THR A 65 20.07 6.20 -0.40
CA THR A 65 19.29 7.27 -1.04
C THR A 65 18.03 7.57 -0.26
N GLU A 66 17.84 8.85 -0.04
CA GLU A 66 16.72 9.48 0.64
C GLU A 66 16.33 10.70 -0.22
N ILE A 67 15.04 10.87 -0.50
CA ILE A 67 14.60 11.97 -1.35
C ILE A 67 14.59 13.27 -0.54
N PRO A 68 15.32 14.32 -0.97
CA PRO A 68 15.36 15.57 -0.22
C PRO A 68 14.04 16.34 -0.38
N PRO A 69 13.58 17.09 0.64
CA PRO A 69 12.32 17.84 0.62
C PRO A 69 12.16 18.77 -0.59
N GLU A 70 13.23 19.40 -1.07
CA GLU A 70 13.21 20.29 -2.22
C GLU A 70 12.81 19.54 -3.50
N LYS A 71 13.22 18.28 -3.63
CA LYS A 71 12.80 17.42 -4.75
C LYS A 71 11.33 17.00 -4.60
N VAL A 72 10.86 16.77 -3.37
CA VAL A 72 9.44 16.51 -3.08
C VAL A 72 8.58 17.69 -3.49
N GLU A 73 8.94 18.90 -3.07
CA GLU A 73 8.22 20.13 -3.40
C GLU A 73 8.15 20.31 -4.93
N ARG A 74 9.28 20.15 -5.63
CA ARG A 74 9.34 20.25 -7.09
C ARG A 74 8.42 19.23 -7.78
N ILE A 75 8.40 17.98 -7.32
CA ILE A 75 7.55 16.92 -7.90
C ILE A 75 6.07 17.25 -7.71
N PHE A 76 5.66 17.52 -6.46
CA PHE A 76 4.24 17.69 -6.13
C PHE A 76 3.68 19.07 -6.50
N SER A 77 4.53 20.02 -6.89
CA SER A 77 4.11 21.29 -7.53
C SER A 77 3.52 21.09 -8.93
N ASP A 78 3.74 19.93 -9.58
CA ASP A 78 3.11 19.63 -10.86
C ASP A 78 1.58 19.50 -10.71
N LYS A 79 0.84 20.33 -11.48
CA LYS A 79 -0.63 20.36 -11.50
C LYS A 79 -1.28 19.02 -11.83
N ILE A 80 -0.57 18.05 -12.38
CA ILE A 80 -1.07 16.69 -12.58
C ILE A 80 -1.49 16.02 -11.26
N PHE A 81 -0.88 16.38 -10.13
CA PHE A 81 -1.21 15.81 -8.82
C PHE A 81 -2.43 16.46 -8.14
N ARG A 82 -3.02 17.52 -8.70
CA ARG A 82 -4.13 18.28 -8.07
C ARG A 82 -5.39 17.46 -7.76
N LYS A 83 -5.53 16.26 -8.35
CA LYS A 83 -6.65 15.34 -8.10
C LYS A 83 -6.21 14.05 -7.40
N THR A 84 -4.96 13.98 -6.94
CA THR A 84 -4.45 12.90 -6.09
C THR A 84 -5.30 12.81 -4.83
N LYS A 85 -5.77 11.59 -4.55
CA LYS A 85 -6.62 11.26 -3.42
C LYS A 85 -5.85 10.57 -2.32
N LEU A 86 -4.78 9.87 -2.67
CA LEU A 86 -3.97 9.13 -1.72
C LEU A 86 -2.51 9.14 -2.12
N VAL A 87 -1.65 9.53 -1.18
CA VAL A 87 -0.20 9.38 -1.26
C VAL A 87 0.23 8.30 -0.26
N LYS A 88 0.80 7.20 -0.76
CA LYS A 88 1.34 6.10 0.04
C LYS A 88 2.85 6.25 0.14
N LEU A 89 3.34 6.71 1.28
CA LEU A 89 4.77 6.76 1.60
C LEU A 89 5.26 5.34 1.90
N THR A 90 6.30 4.91 1.19
CA THR A 90 6.83 3.53 1.19
C THR A 90 8.34 3.55 0.92
N GLY A 91 8.91 2.41 0.53
CA GLY A 91 10.29 2.27 0.07
C GLY A 91 10.93 1.06 0.74
N GLY A 92 12.03 1.30 1.45
CA GLY A 92 12.45 0.46 2.56
C GLY A 92 11.52 0.68 3.76
N GLU A 93 11.97 1.45 4.75
CA GLU A 93 11.20 1.82 5.92
C GLU A 93 11.10 3.36 6.03
N PRO A 94 9.95 3.97 5.73
CA PRO A 94 9.76 5.43 5.76
C PRO A 94 10.15 6.08 7.09
N THR A 95 9.95 5.40 8.23
CA THR A 95 10.31 5.93 9.55
C THR A 95 11.81 6.06 9.78
N LEU A 96 12.65 5.56 8.86
CA LEU A 96 14.08 5.80 8.86
C LEU A 96 14.47 7.14 8.20
N HIS A 97 13.59 7.72 7.39
CA HIS A 97 13.88 8.96 6.68
C HIS A 97 13.91 10.16 7.66
N PRO A 98 15.04 10.87 7.80
CA PRO A 98 15.21 11.89 8.85
C PRO A 98 14.27 13.08 8.67
N GLN A 99 13.83 13.34 7.44
CA GLN A 99 12.94 14.45 7.09
C GLN A 99 11.50 14.00 6.78
N LEU A 100 11.06 12.81 7.23
CA LEU A 100 9.69 12.33 7.01
C LEU A 100 8.61 13.34 7.48
N PRO A 101 8.71 13.99 8.66
CA PRO A 101 7.74 15.01 9.06
C PRO A 101 7.68 16.18 8.07
N GLU A 102 8.83 16.60 7.52
CA GLU A 102 8.87 17.66 6.51
C GLU A 102 8.23 17.22 5.19
N ILE A 103 8.52 16.01 4.71
CA ILE A 103 7.86 15.45 3.53
C ILE A 103 6.33 15.46 3.69
N ILE A 104 5.84 15.08 4.87
CA ILE A 104 4.40 15.12 5.18
C ILE A 104 3.87 16.56 5.17
N ARG A 105 4.61 17.53 5.73
CA ARG A 105 4.23 18.95 5.71
C ARG A 105 4.09 19.46 4.28
N LEU A 106 5.08 19.22 3.43
CA LEU A 106 5.07 19.62 2.02
C LEU A 106 3.90 19.01 1.26
N ILE A 107 3.70 17.69 1.36
CA ILE A 107 2.59 17.01 0.69
C ILE A 107 1.24 17.53 1.22
N SER A 108 1.13 17.82 2.52
CA SER A 108 -0.10 18.35 3.12
C SER A 108 -0.44 19.76 2.61
N GLY A 109 0.57 20.61 2.42
CA GLY A 109 0.39 21.95 1.85
C GLY A 109 0.06 21.92 0.34
N LEU A 110 0.74 21.07 -0.41
CA LEU A 110 0.58 20.99 -1.87
C LEU A 110 -0.68 20.21 -2.28
N LEU A 111 -1.06 19.19 -1.51
CA LEU A 111 -2.18 18.28 -1.77
C LEU A 111 -3.11 18.17 -0.54
N PRO A 112 -3.75 19.27 -0.10
CA PRO A 112 -4.56 19.29 1.13
C PRO A 112 -5.70 18.26 1.11
N GLU A 113 -6.32 18.07 -0.06
CA GLU A 113 -7.44 17.14 -0.29
C GLU A 113 -7.03 15.65 -0.38
N SER A 114 -5.73 15.35 -0.34
CA SER A 114 -5.22 13.98 -0.41
C SER A 114 -5.02 13.39 0.97
N ARG A 115 -5.36 12.12 1.17
CA ARG A 115 -4.94 11.36 2.35
C ARG A 115 -3.48 10.95 2.21
N ILE A 116 -2.78 10.82 3.33
CA ILE A 116 -1.41 10.30 3.38
C ILE A 116 -1.42 9.00 4.17
N ALA A 117 -0.96 7.93 3.54
CA ALA A 117 -0.72 6.65 4.18
C ALA A 117 0.78 6.37 4.29
N ILE A 118 1.21 5.82 5.42
CA ILE A 118 2.61 5.45 5.69
C ILE A 118 2.66 3.94 5.84
N ASN A 119 3.33 3.27 4.89
CA ASN A 119 3.64 1.85 5.01
C ASN A 119 4.85 1.69 5.92
N THR A 120 4.71 0.94 7.01
CA THR A 120 5.79 0.78 8.00
C THR A 120 5.84 -0.64 8.52
N ASN A 121 7.04 -1.11 8.86
CA ASN A 121 7.26 -2.33 9.62
C ASN A 121 7.01 -2.15 11.13
N ALA A 122 6.68 -0.93 11.59
CA ALA A 122 6.33 -0.62 12.98
C ALA A 122 7.41 -0.94 14.03
N TYR A 123 8.67 -1.07 13.60
CA TYR A 123 9.80 -1.46 14.43
C TYR A 123 11.00 -0.49 14.29
N PRO A 124 11.72 -0.18 15.39
CA PRO A 124 11.38 -0.45 16.79
C PRO A 124 10.30 0.52 17.29
N PHE A 125 9.64 0.17 18.40
CA PHE A 125 8.51 0.94 18.93
C PHE A 125 8.86 2.42 19.19
N GLU A 126 9.97 2.69 19.86
CA GLU A 126 10.38 4.05 20.22
C GLU A 126 10.54 4.98 19.01
N ARG A 127 11.11 4.46 17.91
CA ARG A 127 11.26 5.21 16.67
C ARG A 127 9.90 5.50 16.07
N MET A 128 9.04 4.48 15.98
CA MET A 128 7.71 4.61 15.40
C MET A 128 6.87 5.60 16.19
N LYS A 129 6.89 5.52 17.54
CA LYS A 129 6.19 6.45 18.42
C LYS A 129 6.65 7.88 18.18
N LYS A 130 7.97 8.15 18.23
CA LYS A 130 8.54 9.48 18.02
C LYS A 130 8.13 10.06 16.67
N VAL A 131 8.29 9.29 15.60
CA VAL A 131 7.94 9.70 14.24
C VAL A 131 6.45 9.96 14.12
N ALA A 132 5.59 9.07 14.66
CA ALA A 132 4.15 9.26 14.66
C ALA A 132 3.77 10.56 15.38
N ASP A 133 4.29 10.80 16.59
CA ASP A 133 4.07 12.02 17.37
C ASP A 133 4.43 13.29 16.58
N GLU A 134 5.56 13.28 15.86
CA GLU A 134 5.98 14.39 15.00
C GLU A 134 5.05 14.59 13.80
N CYS A 135 4.66 13.51 13.13
CA CYS A 135 3.82 13.56 11.93
C CYS A 135 2.38 13.99 12.25
N VAL A 136 1.81 13.53 13.37
CA VAL A 136 0.41 13.84 13.74
C VAL A 136 0.22 15.27 14.25
N ARG A 137 1.30 15.94 14.64
CA ARG A 137 1.29 17.40 14.89
C ARG A 137 1.12 18.21 13.61
N ILE A 138 1.50 17.64 12.46
CA ILE A 138 1.43 18.27 11.15
C ILE A 138 0.09 17.94 10.48
N ARG A 139 -0.34 16.68 10.57
CA ARG A 139 -1.57 16.18 9.96
C ARG A 139 -2.23 15.12 10.85
N ASP A 140 -3.45 15.36 11.30
CA ASP A 140 -4.11 14.52 12.31
C ASP A 140 -4.92 13.35 11.72
N ASP A 141 -4.98 13.23 10.39
CA ASP A 141 -5.76 12.22 9.67
C ASP A 141 -4.89 11.21 8.88
N LEU A 142 -3.64 11.02 9.32
CA LEU A 142 -2.72 10.04 8.74
C LEU A 142 -3.21 8.60 8.85
N ILE A 143 -2.84 7.76 7.87
CA ILE A 143 -3.14 6.32 7.86
C ILE A 143 -1.83 5.54 8.01
N PHE A 144 -1.69 4.71 9.03
CA PHE A 144 -0.52 3.86 9.22
C PHE A 144 -0.81 2.43 8.77
N SER A 145 -0.13 1.96 7.72
CA SER A 145 -0.26 0.60 7.20
C SER A 145 0.86 -0.26 7.79
N ILE A 146 0.54 -0.91 8.91
CA ILE A 146 1.47 -1.68 9.74
C ILE A 146 1.69 -3.07 9.16
N GLY A 147 2.92 -3.40 8.82
CA GLY A 147 3.29 -4.73 8.36
C GLY A 147 3.06 -5.79 9.44
N LEU A 148 2.20 -6.77 9.19
CA LEU A 148 1.90 -7.87 10.10
C LEU A 148 1.72 -9.17 9.30
N ASP A 149 2.77 -9.99 9.21
CA ASP A 149 2.81 -11.21 8.40
C ASP A 149 2.49 -12.51 9.15
N GLY A 150 1.79 -12.42 10.29
CA GLY A 150 1.43 -13.53 11.17
C GLY A 150 1.38 -13.09 12.64
N ILE A 151 0.99 -13.99 13.55
CA ILE A 151 0.90 -13.71 14.99
C ILE A 151 2.03 -14.42 15.74
N GLY A 152 2.80 -13.70 16.56
CA GLY A 152 3.89 -14.27 17.33
C GLY A 152 5.14 -14.59 16.49
N ASP A 153 5.67 -15.80 16.63
CA ASP A 153 6.98 -16.16 16.07
C ASP A 153 7.01 -16.27 14.55
N ILE A 154 5.88 -16.57 13.91
CA ILE A 154 5.82 -16.54 12.45
C ILE A 154 6.10 -15.14 11.90
N HIS A 155 5.63 -14.08 12.58
CA HIS A 155 5.95 -12.70 12.19
C HIS A 155 7.45 -12.43 12.30
N ASN A 156 8.07 -12.86 13.40
CA ASN A 156 9.51 -12.74 13.62
C ASN A 156 10.30 -13.46 12.52
N HIS A 157 9.87 -14.67 12.17
CA HIS A 157 10.46 -15.48 11.10
C HIS A 157 10.36 -14.76 9.75
N MET A 158 9.18 -14.24 9.42
CA MET A 158 8.93 -13.54 8.16
C MET A 158 9.72 -12.23 8.04
N ARG A 159 9.91 -11.51 9.14
CA ARG A 159 10.66 -10.23 9.19
C ARG A 159 12.17 -10.40 9.42
N GLY A 160 12.63 -11.62 9.70
CA GLY A 160 14.03 -11.95 9.94
C GLY A 160 14.60 -11.34 11.23
N ARG A 161 13.74 -11.10 12.24
CA ARG A 161 14.12 -10.56 13.55
C ARG A 161 13.01 -10.71 14.58
N LYS A 162 13.37 -10.66 15.86
CA LYS A 162 12.41 -10.62 16.98
C LYS A 162 11.79 -9.22 17.08
N CYS A 163 10.70 -8.97 16.36
CA CYS A 163 10.04 -7.66 16.29
C CYS A 163 8.56 -7.69 16.68
N PHE A 164 7.91 -8.84 16.76
CA PHE A 164 6.47 -8.93 17.00
C PHE A 164 6.03 -8.16 18.26
N GLN A 165 6.72 -8.33 19.38
CA GLN A 165 6.38 -7.63 20.63
C GLN A 165 6.50 -6.10 20.53
N GLU A 166 7.49 -5.61 19.78
CA GLU A 166 7.65 -4.17 19.51
C GLU A 166 6.52 -3.66 18.60
N VAL A 167 6.14 -4.44 17.59
CA VAL A 167 4.99 -4.12 16.74
C VAL A 167 3.71 -4.09 17.56
N MET A 168 3.52 -4.97 18.55
CA MET A 168 2.35 -4.92 19.43
C MET A 168 2.32 -3.66 20.30
N LYS A 169 3.47 -3.20 20.83
CA LYS A 169 3.53 -1.89 21.50
C LYS A 169 3.10 -0.76 20.57
N THR A 170 3.56 -0.79 19.32
CA THR A 170 3.13 0.17 18.29
C THR A 170 1.63 0.11 18.04
N VAL A 171 1.04 -1.09 17.94
CA VAL A 171 -0.41 -1.26 17.75
C VAL A 171 -1.19 -0.65 18.90
N ASN A 172 -0.84 -0.97 20.15
CA ASN A 172 -1.50 -0.41 21.33
C ASN A 172 -1.41 1.13 21.35
N TYR A 173 -0.24 1.68 21.00
CA TYR A 173 -0.07 3.12 20.86
C TYR A 173 -1.01 3.74 19.82
N PHE A 174 -1.20 3.10 18.66
CA PHE A 174 -2.13 3.60 17.64
C PHE A 174 -3.61 3.44 18.04
N GLU A 175 -3.95 2.41 18.82
CA GLU A 175 -5.28 2.25 19.42
C GLU A 175 -5.61 3.38 20.40
N ASP A 176 -4.64 3.84 21.17
CA ASP A 176 -4.81 5.01 22.04
C ASP A 176 -4.84 6.31 21.24
N LEU A 177 -3.96 6.44 20.24
CA LEU A 177 -3.87 7.65 19.42
C LEU A 177 -5.17 7.92 18.65
N ARG A 178 -5.81 6.89 18.08
CA ARG A 178 -7.09 7.03 17.36
C ARG A 178 -8.26 7.45 18.25
N ARG A 179 -8.16 7.34 19.58
CA ARG A 179 -9.19 7.84 20.52
C ARG A 179 -9.20 9.36 20.62
N SER A 180 -8.08 10.01 20.29
CA SER A 180 -7.91 11.47 20.43
C SER A 180 -7.60 12.19 19.11
N LYS A 181 -7.30 11.46 18.04
CA LYS A 181 -6.94 11.97 16.71
C LYS A 181 -7.70 11.21 15.62
N LYS A 182 -7.82 11.80 14.44
CA LYS A 182 -8.41 11.16 13.23
C LYS A 182 -7.48 10.16 12.55
N VAL A 183 -6.43 9.72 13.27
CA VAL A 183 -5.44 8.77 12.79
C VAL A 183 -6.09 7.41 12.61
N LEU A 184 -5.77 6.78 11.49
CA LEU A 184 -6.06 5.38 11.24
C LEU A 184 -4.81 4.53 11.31
N PHE A 185 -5.01 3.27 11.64
CA PHE A 185 -4.07 2.22 11.28
C PHE A 185 -4.80 1.04 10.66
N ARG A 186 -4.08 0.29 9.84
CA ARG A 186 -4.47 -1.01 9.26
C ARG A 186 -3.30 -1.96 9.30
N PHE A 187 -3.57 -3.25 9.14
CA PHE A 187 -2.52 -4.24 8.90
C PHE A 187 -2.27 -4.44 7.41
N SER A 188 -1.00 -4.68 7.06
CA SER A 188 -0.57 -5.09 5.73
C SER A 188 0.09 -6.46 5.82
N PHE A 189 -0.53 -7.45 5.17
CA PHE A 189 -0.09 -8.84 5.16
C PHE A 189 0.46 -9.22 3.78
N THR A 190 1.71 -9.67 3.72
CA THR A 190 2.27 -10.23 2.49
C THR A 190 2.08 -11.74 2.50
N ILE A 191 1.22 -12.23 1.62
CA ILE A 191 0.92 -13.64 1.43
C ILE A 191 2.11 -14.29 0.72
N THR A 192 2.71 -15.25 1.41
CA THR A 192 3.82 -16.04 0.92
C THR A 192 3.52 -17.53 1.11
N PRO A 193 4.29 -18.42 0.46
CA PRO A 193 4.22 -19.85 0.75
C PRO A 193 4.49 -20.22 2.22
N TRP A 194 5.13 -19.33 2.98
CA TRP A 194 5.58 -19.59 4.35
C TRP A 194 4.59 -19.16 5.42
N ASN A 195 3.64 -18.27 5.12
CA ASN A 195 2.76 -17.67 6.12
C ASN A 195 1.28 -17.58 5.72
N PHE A 196 0.87 -17.96 4.51
CA PHE A 196 -0.52 -17.72 4.07
C PHE A 196 -1.58 -18.32 5.00
N ARG A 197 -1.26 -19.42 5.69
CA ARG A 197 -2.12 -20.08 6.68
C ARG A 197 -2.40 -19.24 7.92
N ASP A 198 -1.58 -18.21 8.19
CA ASP A 198 -1.77 -17.28 9.31
C ASP A 198 -2.72 -16.13 8.99
N LEU A 199 -3.09 -15.94 7.71
CA LEU A 199 -3.97 -14.87 7.29
C LEU A 199 -5.30 -14.83 8.08
N PRO A 200 -6.02 -15.96 8.33
CA PRO A 200 -7.25 -15.94 9.13
C PRO A 200 -7.03 -15.39 10.54
N GLY A 201 -5.94 -15.80 11.20
CA GLY A 201 -5.60 -15.32 12.54
C GLY A 201 -5.29 -13.82 12.57
N VAL A 202 -4.62 -13.30 11.54
CA VAL A 202 -4.37 -11.86 11.42
C VAL A 202 -5.64 -11.08 11.09
N VAL A 203 -6.56 -11.64 10.29
CA VAL A 203 -7.87 -11.04 10.01
C VAL A 203 -8.70 -10.94 11.29
N GLU A 204 -8.75 -12.01 12.09
CA GLU A 204 -9.46 -12.01 13.36
C GLU A 204 -8.82 -11.02 14.35
N PHE A 205 -7.49 -11.01 14.45
CA PHE A 205 -6.75 -10.06 15.27
C PHE A 205 -7.03 -8.59 14.90
N ALA A 206 -7.24 -8.31 13.61
CA ALA A 206 -7.63 -7.00 13.11
C ALA A 206 -9.08 -6.65 13.48
N ARG A 207 -10.00 -7.61 13.34
CA ARG A 207 -11.42 -7.45 13.65
C ARG A 207 -11.66 -7.12 15.11
N GLU A 208 -10.99 -7.82 16.02
CA GLU A 208 -11.02 -7.55 17.47
C GLU A 208 -10.59 -6.13 17.83
N ARG A 209 -9.82 -5.48 16.95
CA ARG A 209 -9.25 -4.15 17.14
C ARG A 209 -9.94 -3.09 16.31
N GLU A 210 -11.07 -3.40 15.69
CA GLU A 210 -11.83 -2.46 14.85
C GLU A 210 -10.95 -1.86 13.74
N THR A 211 -10.09 -2.69 13.16
CA THR A 211 -9.28 -2.37 11.99
C THR A 211 -9.36 -3.51 10.98
N TYR A 212 -8.56 -3.45 9.93
CA TYR A 212 -8.60 -4.40 8.85
C TYR A 212 -7.22 -4.78 8.32
N VAL A 213 -7.21 -5.83 7.51
CA VAL A 213 -6.03 -6.33 6.83
C VAL A 213 -6.14 -6.04 5.34
N GLY A 214 -5.21 -5.26 4.81
CA GLY A 214 -4.90 -5.28 3.38
C GLY A 214 -3.87 -6.37 3.12
N PHE A 215 -4.10 -7.23 2.13
CA PHE A 215 -3.13 -8.27 1.79
C PHE A 215 -2.63 -8.14 0.36
N ARG A 216 -1.43 -8.66 0.12
CA ARG A 216 -0.84 -8.77 -1.22
C ARG A 216 -0.16 -10.10 -1.38
N VAL A 217 -0.17 -10.64 -2.59
CA VAL A 217 0.63 -11.83 -2.90
C VAL A 217 2.09 -11.41 -3.10
N MET A 218 3.02 -12.23 -2.63
CA MET A 218 4.44 -12.02 -2.86
C MET A 218 4.75 -11.99 -4.36
N HIS A 219 5.54 -11.01 -4.78
CA HIS A 219 6.09 -10.93 -6.13
C HIS A 219 7.59 -11.12 -6.10
N LEU A 220 8.10 -11.92 -7.04
CA LEU A 220 9.51 -11.99 -7.35
C LEU A 220 9.82 -10.88 -8.35
N ASP A 221 10.64 -9.91 -7.94
CA ASP A 221 10.92 -8.73 -8.76
C ASP A 221 12.24 -8.07 -8.33
N LYS A 222 12.87 -7.39 -9.29
CA LYS A 222 14.09 -6.59 -9.11
C LYS A 222 13.94 -5.54 -8.01
N LEU A 223 12.77 -4.90 -7.88
CA LEU A 223 12.50 -3.92 -6.83
C LEU A 223 12.77 -4.51 -5.44
N TYR A 224 12.30 -5.74 -5.19
CA TYR A 224 12.50 -6.42 -3.91
C TYR A 224 13.82 -7.19 -3.83
N ARG A 225 14.60 -7.22 -4.91
CA ARG A 225 15.87 -7.97 -5.04
C ARG A 225 15.75 -9.43 -4.63
N ASN A 226 14.59 -10.02 -4.91
CA ASN A 226 14.21 -11.34 -4.43
C ASN A 226 14.00 -12.35 -5.56
N GLU A 227 14.46 -12.04 -6.77
CA GLU A 227 14.31 -12.87 -7.98
C GLU A 227 14.92 -14.27 -7.82
N SER A 228 15.91 -14.42 -6.94
CA SER A 228 16.53 -15.70 -6.62
C SER A 228 15.70 -16.59 -5.69
N LEU A 229 14.62 -16.08 -5.09
CA LEU A 229 13.75 -16.88 -4.22
C LEU A 229 12.91 -17.86 -5.06
N LYS A 230 12.73 -19.08 -4.53
CA LYS A 230 11.85 -20.08 -5.13
C LYS A 230 10.50 -20.08 -4.43
N ILE A 231 9.43 -19.93 -5.20
CA ILE A 231 8.06 -20.14 -4.73
C ILE A 231 7.74 -21.62 -4.93
N LYS A 232 7.22 -22.27 -3.89
CA LYS A 232 6.82 -23.68 -3.93
C LYS A 232 5.71 -23.89 -4.97
N ASP A 233 5.84 -24.92 -5.80
CA ASP A 233 4.78 -25.34 -6.72
C ASP A 233 3.49 -25.67 -5.95
N GLY A 234 2.34 -25.31 -6.51
CA GLY A 234 1.04 -25.55 -5.89
C GLY A 234 0.64 -24.57 -4.79
N PHE A 235 1.50 -23.63 -4.37
CA PHE A 235 1.18 -22.58 -3.38
C PHE A 235 -0.13 -21.86 -3.69
N ILE A 236 -0.36 -21.49 -4.96
CA ILE A 236 -1.56 -20.75 -5.36
C ILE A 236 -2.82 -21.60 -5.23
N ASN A 237 -2.74 -22.92 -5.45
CA ASN A 237 -3.87 -23.81 -5.25
C ASN A 237 -4.18 -23.99 -3.76
N GLU A 238 -3.15 -24.21 -2.93
CA GLU A 238 -3.31 -24.24 -1.46
C GLU A 238 -3.94 -22.94 -0.95
N PHE A 239 -3.51 -21.80 -1.49
CA PHE A 239 -4.06 -20.50 -1.11
C PHE A 239 -5.49 -20.29 -1.62
N LYS A 240 -5.85 -20.80 -2.80
CA LYS A 240 -7.25 -20.80 -3.29
C LYS A 240 -8.20 -21.57 -2.38
N HIS A 241 -7.75 -22.69 -1.80
CA HIS A 241 -8.54 -23.43 -0.82
C HIS A 241 -8.75 -22.62 0.45
N LEU A 242 -7.71 -21.95 0.96
CA LEU A 242 -7.87 -21.06 2.11
C LEU A 242 -8.86 -19.92 1.82
N LEU A 243 -8.81 -19.33 0.62
CA LEU A 243 -9.75 -18.29 0.24
C LEU A 243 -11.20 -18.79 0.20
N GLU A 244 -11.43 -20.04 -0.21
CA GLU A 244 -12.75 -20.67 -0.16
C GLU A 244 -13.24 -20.86 1.28
N GLU A 245 -12.37 -21.34 2.18
CA GLU A 245 -12.68 -21.47 3.61
C GLU A 245 -13.02 -20.11 4.25
N LEU A 246 -12.36 -19.04 3.80
CA LEU A 246 -12.64 -17.67 4.22
C LEU A 246 -13.88 -17.05 3.53
N GLY A 247 -14.59 -17.79 2.67
CA GLY A 247 -15.74 -17.28 1.91
C GLY A 247 -15.37 -16.27 0.82
N ASN A 248 -14.10 -16.16 0.47
CA ASN A 248 -13.54 -15.20 -0.47
C ASN A 248 -13.53 -15.74 -1.92
N ASN A 249 -14.73 -16.03 -2.42
CA ASN A 249 -14.91 -16.62 -3.75
C ASN A 249 -14.49 -15.67 -4.89
N TYR A 250 -14.62 -14.37 -4.68
CA TYR A 250 -14.21 -13.38 -5.67
C TYR A 250 -12.71 -13.42 -5.90
N PHE A 251 -11.91 -13.26 -4.84
CA PHE A 251 -10.46 -13.26 -4.98
C PHE A 251 -9.95 -14.63 -5.47
N LYS A 252 -10.55 -15.73 -4.99
CA LYS A 252 -10.29 -17.10 -5.50
C LYS A 252 -10.50 -17.23 -7.01
N LYS A 253 -11.61 -16.68 -7.54
CA LYS A 253 -11.93 -16.73 -8.97
C LYS A 253 -10.93 -15.94 -9.81
N HIS A 254 -10.44 -14.85 -9.27
CA HIS A 254 -9.62 -13.92 -10.03
C HIS A 254 -8.12 -14.19 -9.90
N ILE A 255 -7.66 -14.73 -8.78
CA ILE A 255 -6.26 -15.09 -8.56
C ILE A 255 -5.82 -16.28 -9.44
N GLY A 256 -4.72 -16.10 -10.16
CA GLY A 256 -4.02 -17.14 -10.91
C GLY A 256 -2.60 -17.30 -10.42
N ASP A 257 -1.84 -18.22 -11.04
CA ASP A 257 -0.43 -18.36 -10.74
C ASP A 257 0.35 -17.21 -11.36
N ARG A 258 0.55 -16.16 -10.57
CA ARG A 258 1.14 -14.88 -11.00
C ARG A 258 0.36 -14.16 -12.10
N GLU A 259 -0.83 -14.64 -12.45
CA GLU A 259 -1.74 -14.00 -13.39
C GLU A 259 -2.99 -13.49 -12.68
N ARG A 260 -3.52 -12.39 -13.18
CA ARG A 260 -4.84 -11.87 -12.87
C ARG A 260 -5.67 -11.79 -14.14
N ASN A 261 -6.94 -12.10 -14.01
CA ASN A 261 -7.95 -11.93 -15.05
C ASN A 261 -8.77 -10.63 -14.86
N VAL A 262 -8.27 -9.68 -14.06
CA VAL A 262 -8.80 -8.31 -13.96
C VAL A 262 -7.84 -7.37 -14.66
N ARG A 263 -8.30 -6.26 -15.25
CA ARG A 263 -7.51 -5.28 -16.01
C ARG A 263 -6.60 -4.44 -15.13
N CYS A 264 -5.45 -3.99 -15.67
CA CYS A 264 -4.52 -3.11 -14.96
C CYS A 264 -4.88 -1.64 -15.13
N PHE A 265 -4.83 -0.87 -14.03
CA PHE A 265 -4.99 0.58 -14.04
C PHE A 265 -3.73 1.34 -13.60
N ALA A 266 -2.57 0.68 -13.60
CA ALA A 266 -1.27 1.33 -13.44
C ALA A 266 -1.09 2.41 -14.50
N PHE A 267 -0.51 3.55 -14.14
CA PHE A 267 -0.34 4.71 -15.04
C PHE A 267 -1.62 5.23 -15.74
N ILE A 268 -2.79 4.78 -15.27
CA ILE A 268 -4.12 5.30 -15.63
C ILE A 268 -4.72 6.01 -14.41
N ASN A 269 -4.57 5.40 -13.23
CA ASN A 269 -5.08 5.93 -11.96
C ASN A 269 -3.97 6.14 -10.92
N SER A 270 -2.77 5.64 -11.18
CA SER A 270 -1.68 5.67 -10.21
C SER A 270 -0.31 5.87 -10.84
N VAL A 271 0.64 6.33 -10.04
CA VAL A 271 2.07 6.40 -10.41
C VAL A 271 2.92 5.88 -9.24
N PHE A 272 4.08 5.33 -9.56
CA PHE A 272 5.12 5.05 -8.57
C PHE A 272 6.26 6.05 -8.73
N ILE A 273 6.78 6.55 -7.61
CA ILE A 273 7.89 7.50 -7.55
C ILE A 273 8.95 6.87 -6.66
N ASP A 274 10.18 6.75 -7.16
CA ASP A 274 11.29 6.19 -6.39
C ASP A 274 12.00 7.26 -5.54
N PRO A 275 12.93 6.89 -4.62
CA PRO A 275 13.68 7.83 -3.79
C PRO A 275 14.61 8.75 -4.58
N TYR A 276 14.91 8.40 -5.84
CA TYR A 276 15.65 9.28 -6.73
C TYR A 276 14.74 10.33 -7.36
N GLY A 277 13.42 10.21 -7.24
CA GLY A 277 12.43 11.09 -7.87
C GLY A 277 12.13 10.73 -9.33
N TYR A 278 12.49 9.53 -9.77
CA TYR A 278 12.05 8.99 -11.05
C TYR A 278 10.62 8.47 -10.96
N PHE A 279 9.87 8.67 -12.05
CA PHE A 279 8.53 8.14 -12.23
C PHE A 279 8.59 6.75 -12.85
N HIS A 280 7.71 5.88 -12.39
CA HIS A 280 7.46 4.55 -12.95
C HIS A 280 5.96 4.33 -13.14
N PRO A 281 5.55 3.56 -14.15
CA PRO A 281 4.14 3.22 -14.34
C PRO A 281 3.55 2.46 -13.16
N CYS A 282 4.35 1.58 -12.55
CA CYS A 282 4.06 0.86 -11.32
C CYS A 282 5.38 0.39 -10.67
N LEU A 283 5.28 -0.35 -9.57
CA LEU A 283 6.42 -0.88 -8.82
C LEU A 283 7.32 -1.85 -9.63
N TYR A 284 6.80 -2.44 -10.71
CA TYR A 284 7.44 -3.56 -11.43
C TYR A 284 7.83 -3.20 -12.87
N ARG A 285 7.70 -1.92 -13.24
CA ARG A 285 8.06 -1.44 -14.58
C ARG A 285 9.21 -0.45 -14.45
N ASP A 286 10.04 -0.41 -15.48
CA ASP A 286 11.18 0.48 -15.53
C ASP A 286 10.78 1.96 -15.43
N ARG A 287 11.76 2.77 -15.03
CA ARG A 287 11.60 4.22 -14.96
C ARG A 287 11.25 4.79 -16.33
N ILE A 288 10.38 5.79 -16.34
CA ILE A 288 9.89 6.47 -17.55
C ILE A 288 10.36 7.92 -17.65
N GLY A 289 10.99 8.46 -16.59
CA GLY A 289 11.57 9.80 -16.58
C GLY A 289 11.51 10.46 -15.20
N GLU A 290 11.92 11.72 -15.12
CA GLU A 290 11.79 12.60 -13.94
C GLU A 290 11.31 14.00 -14.37
N GLY A 291 11.11 14.90 -13.40
CA GLY A 291 10.69 16.28 -13.66
C GLY A 291 9.18 16.43 -13.67
N GLU A 292 8.60 16.94 -14.76
CA GLU A 292 7.17 17.22 -14.87
C GLU A 292 6.39 15.99 -15.33
N LEU A 293 5.77 15.28 -14.40
CA LEU A 293 4.93 14.12 -14.69
C LEU A 293 3.78 14.48 -15.65
N SER A 294 3.26 15.71 -15.64
CA SER A 294 2.22 16.16 -16.58
C SER A 294 2.61 15.98 -18.04
N LYS A 295 3.88 16.25 -18.41
CA LYS A 295 4.40 16.08 -19.76
C LYS A 295 4.45 14.60 -20.14
N LEU A 296 5.01 13.76 -19.28
CA LEU A 296 5.06 12.30 -19.49
C LEU A 296 3.66 11.69 -19.55
N TRP A 297 2.79 12.09 -18.62
CA TRP A 297 1.45 11.54 -18.46
C TRP A 297 0.55 11.87 -19.65
N LYS A 298 0.60 13.10 -20.18
CA LYS A 298 -0.28 13.54 -21.29
C LYS A 298 0.33 13.35 -22.68
N GLY A 299 1.66 13.24 -22.77
CA GLY A 299 2.39 13.08 -24.02
C GLY A 299 2.18 11.70 -24.67
N GLU A 300 2.77 11.52 -25.85
CA GLU A 300 2.69 10.28 -26.63
C GLU A 300 3.26 9.08 -25.87
N GLU A 301 4.34 9.29 -25.12
CA GLU A 301 4.93 8.23 -24.29
C GLU A 301 3.94 7.73 -23.23
N GLY A 302 3.21 8.62 -22.57
CA GLY A 302 2.19 8.21 -21.60
C GLY A 302 1.01 7.48 -22.24
N LYS A 303 0.62 7.85 -23.48
CA LYS A 303 -0.39 7.09 -24.25
C LYS A 303 0.13 5.69 -24.59
N ARG A 304 1.39 5.57 -25.01
CA ARG A 304 2.05 4.29 -25.31
C ARG A 304 2.09 3.39 -24.09
N ILE A 305 2.55 3.91 -22.95
CA ILE A 305 2.59 3.19 -21.67
C ILE A 305 1.20 2.70 -21.27
N ARG A 306 0.17 3.56 -21.34
CA ARG A 306 -1.20 3.16 -21.02
C ARG A 306 -1.75 2.09 -21.96
N ASN A 307 -1.36 2.07 -23.23
CA ASN A 307 -1.74 1.02 -24.16
C ASN A 307 -1.04 -0.31 -23.85
N ASP A 308 0.25 -0.30 -23.49
CA ASP A 308 0.97 -1.49 -23.04
C ASP A 308 0.36 -2.09 -21.76
N ILE A 309 0.04 -1.24 -20.78
CA ILE A 309 -0.50 -1.68 -19.48
C ILE A 309 -1.85 -2.40 -19.60
N LYS A 310 -2.66 -2.09 -20.61
CA LYS A 310 -3.96 -2.79 -20.83
C LYS A 310 -3.78 -4.29 -20.97
N ASN A 311 -2.65 -4.73 -21.52
CA ASN A 311 -2.34 -6.13 -21.76
C ASN A 311 -1.55 -6.77 -20.60
N CYS A 312 -1.25 -6.01 -19.55
CA CYS A 312 -0.55 -6.53 -18.38
C CYS A 312 -1.52 -7.34 -17.50
N SER A 313 -1.19 -8.61 -17.24
CA SER A 313 -1.95 -9.52 -16.37
C SER A 313 -1.11 -10.11 -15.22
N LYS A 314 0.17 -9.74 -15.06
CA LYS A 314 1.13 -10.53 -14.27
C LYS A 314 1.27 -10.17 -12.78
N CYS A 315 0.27 -9.50 -12.17
CA CYS A 315 0.48 -8.87 -10.86
C CYS A 315 -0.75 -8.78 -9.94
N TRP A 316 -0.53 -9.03 -8.64
CA TRP A 316 -1.47 -8.96 -7.49
C TRP A 316 -0.95 -8.04 -6.37
N SER A 317 -0.51 -6.83 -6.73
CA SER A 317 -0.15 -5.80 -5.74
C SER A 317 -1.38 -5.06 -5.20
N ASP A 318 -1.47 -4.90 -3.87
CA ASP A 318 -2.52 -4.13 -3.16
C ASP A 318 -2.77 -2.74 -3.78
N CYS A 319 -1.71 -2.05 -4.23
CA CYS A 319 -1.83 -0.73 -4.85
C CYS A 319 -2.62 -0.71 -6.18
N GLN A 320 -2.84 -1.86 -6.81
CA GLN A 320 -3.54 -1.99 -8.09
C GLN A 320 -4.77 -2.90 -7.99
N THR A 321 -4.69 -3.99 -7.22
CA THR A 321 -5.73 -5.02 -7.20
C THR A 321 -7.12 -4.47 -6.86
N LEU A 322 -7.27 -3.74 -5.76
CA LEU A 322 -8.56 -3.20 -5.37
C LEU A 322 -9.06 -2.11 -6.34
N PRO A 323 -8.24 -1.10 -6.72
CA PRO A 323 -8.60 -0.16 -7.78
C PRO A 323 -9.02 -0.84 -9.09
N ASN A 324 -8.33 -1.91 -9.49
CA ASN A 324 -8.64 -2.68 -10.69
C ASN A 324 -10.02 -3.34 -10.59
N ILE A 325 -10.29 -4.01 -9.47
CA ILE A 325 -11.57 -4.69 -9.22
C ILE A 325 -12.73 -3.69 -9.22
N ILE A 326 -12.58 -2.57 -8.50
CA ILE A 326 -13.61 -1.52 -8.43
C ILE A 326 -13.85 -0.91 -9.82
N ALA A 327 -12.79 -0.59 -10.56
CA ALA A 327 -12.91 0.05 -11.86
C ALA A 327 -13.53 -0.86 -12.92
N GLU A 328 -13.29 -2.17 -12.85
CA GLU A 328 -13.77 -3.12 -13.86
C GLU A 328 -15.18 -3.65 -13.58
N PHE A 329 -15.50 -3.94 -12.32
CA PHE A 329 -16.76 -4.63 -11.98
C PHE A 329 -17.78 -3.75 -11.25
N GLY A 330 -17.40 -2.55 -10.82
CA GLY A 330 -18.31 -1.55 -10.26
C GLY A 330 -18.87 -1.85 -8.88
N GLU A 331 -18.89 -3.11 -8.42
CA GLU A 331 -19.36 -3.56 -7.10
C GLU A 331 -18.66 -4.87 -6.70
N PHE A 332 -18.32 -5.03 -5.41
CA PHE A 332 -18.25 -6.36 -4.79
C PHE A 332 -19.70 -6.77 -4.53
N ARG A 333 -20.22 -7.74 -5.28
CA ARG A 333 -21.52 -8.35 -5.00
C ARG A 333 -21.43 -9.32 -3.84
#